data_AF-A0A1F7Q7B3-F1
#
_entry.id   AF-A0A1F7Q7B3-F1
#
_cell.length_a   1.000
_cell.length_b   1.000
_cell.length_c   1.000
_cell.angle_alpha   90.00
_cell.angle_beta   90.00
_cell.angle_gamma   90.00
#
_symmetry.space_group_name_H-M   'P 1'
#
loop_
_entity.id
_entity.type
_entity.pdbx_description
1 polymer ?
#
loop_
_entity_poly.entity_id
_entity_poly.type
_entity_poly.pdbx_seq_one_letter_code
_entity_poly.pdbx_strand_id
1 'polypeptide(L)' 'MRNIEFDFSKLSVTERIQLAEDIWDSIPESADIPLTDAQKAELDRRLDDLEQHPDAGEPWEVVRARLHGRLKRGE' A
#
# COMPACT_ATOMS: atom_id res chain seq x y z
N MET A 1 7.65 -13.71 15.52
CA MET A 1 8.19 -13.60 14.15
C MET A 1 9.61 -13.09 14.25
N ARG A 2 10.56 -13.70 13.54
CA ARG A 2 11.90 -13.09 13.42
C ARG A 2 11.75 -11.88 12.52
N ASN A 3 12.03 -10.69 13.03
CA ASN A 3 12.25 -9.51 12.18
C ASN A 3 13.57 -9.76 11.46
N ILE A 4 13.49 -10.22 10.22
CA ILE A 4 14.66 -10.30 9.35
C ILE A 4 14.91 -8.86 8.90
N GLU A 5 15.99 -8.26 9.40
CA GLU A 5 16.46 -6.99 8.87
C GLU A 5 17.12 -7.26 7.51
N PHE A 6 16.48 -6.76 6.46
CA PHE A 6 17.07 -6.72 5.13
C PHE A 6 17.89 -5.44 4.97
N ASP A 7 19.20 -5.58 4.73
CA ASP A 7 20.07 -4.44 4.46
C ASP A 7 20.07 -4.11 2.96
N PHE A 8 19.47 -2.98 2.61
CA PHE A 8 19.41 -2.46 1.24
C PHE A 8 20.36 -1.27 0.99
N SER A 9 21.26 -0.98 1.93
CA SER A 9 22.15 0.19 1.87
C SER A 9 23.09 0.20 0.65
N LYS A 10 23.36 -0.98 0.08
CA LYS A 10 24.21 -1.15 -1.11
C LYS A 10 23.46 -0.97 -2.43
N LEU A 11 22.12 -0.91 -2.40
CA LEU A 11 21.30 -0.69 -3.58
C LEU A 11 21.12 0.81 -3.80
N SER A 12 21.23 1.25 -5.05
CA SER A 12 20.76 2.56 -5.49
C SER A 12 19.25 2.72 -5.29
N VAL A 13 18.73 3.95 -5.39
CA VAL A 13 17.28 4.21 -5.31
C VAL A 13 16.53 3.40 -6.37
N THR A 14 17.04 3.39 -7.60
CA THR A 14 16.43 2.66 -8.72
C THR A 14 16.42 1.16 -8.47
N GLU A 15 17.52 0.58 -7.98
CA GLU A 15 17.57 -0.86 -7.66
C GLU A 15 16.62 -1.24 -6.51
N ARG A 16 16.41 -0.34 -5.54
CA ARG A 16 15.40 -0.58 -4.49
C ARG A 16 13.97 -0.53 -5.02
N ILE A 17 13.69 0.36 -5.97
CA ILE A 17 12.37 0.41 -6.63
C ILE A 17 12.16 -0.88 -7.42
N GLN A 18 13.14 -1.29 -8.23
CA GLN A 18 13.06 -2.53 -9.00
C GLN A 18 12.87 -3.75 -8.09
N LEU A 19 13.63 -3.83 -6.99
CA LEU A 19 13.47 -4.93 -6.04
C LEU A 19 12.07 -4.95 -5.41
N ALA A 20 11.47 -3.79 -5.13
CA ALA A 20 10.11 -3.72 -4.60
C ALA A 20 9.09 -4.24 -5.63
N GLU A 21 9.27 -3.91 -6.91
CA GLU A 21 8.47 -4.43 -8.02
C GLU A 21 8.67 -5.94 -8.18
N ASP A 22 9.91 -6.43 -8.21
CA ASP A 22 10.22 -7.86 -8.36
C ASP A 22 9.62 -8.69 -7.21
N ILE A 23 9.67 -8.18 -5.98
CA ILE A 23 9.04 -8.82 -4.82
C ILE A 23 7.52 -8.85 -5.00
N TRP A 24 6.93 -7.76 -5.47
CA TRP A 24 5.49 -7.67 -5.72
C TRP A 24 5.05 -8.67 -6.79
N ASP A 25 5.77 -8.73 -7.91
CA ASP A 25 5.52 -9.63 -9.04
C ASP A 25 5.76 -11.11 -8.68
N SER A 26 6.56 -11.37 -7.64
CA SER A 26 6.78 -12.74 -7.15
C SER A 26 5.56 -13.32 -6.43
N ILE A 27 4.59 -12.49 -6.04
CA ILE A 27 3.36 -12.95 -5.36
C ILE A 27 2.41 -13.52 -6.41
N PRO A 28 2.04 -14.81 -6.34
CA PRO A 28 1.14 -15.39 -7.33
C PRO A 28 -0.26 -14.80 -7.19
N GLU A 29 -0.90 -14.48 -8.31
CA GLU A 29 -2.30 -14.02 -8.34
C GLU A 29 -3.27 -15.05 -7.72
N SER A 30 -2.90 -16.32 -7.75
CA SER A 30 -3.65 -17.44 -7.14
C SER A 30 -3.40 -17.61 -5.64
N ALA A 31 -2.67 -16.70 -4.99
CA ALA A 31 -2.51 -16.71 -3.55
C ALA A 31 -3.89 -16.57 -2.89
N ASP A 32 -4.42 -17.67 -2.38
CA ASP A 32 -5.67 -17.68 -1.63
C ASP A 32 -5.42 -17.02 -0.26
N ILE A 33 -5.84 -15.77 -0.14
CA ILE A 33 -5.86 -15.04 1.13
C ILE A 33 -7.28 -15.14 1.66
N PRO A 34 -7.58 -16.10 2.55
CA PRO A 34 -8.94 -16.30 3.02
C PRO A 34 -9.42 -15.08 3.79
N LEU A 35 -10.46 -14.44 3.26
CA LEU A 35 -11.15 -13.33 3.91
C LEU A 35 -12.30 -13.86 4.76
N THR A 36 -12.45 -13.30 5.96
CA THR A 36 -13.67 -13.47 6.76
C THR A 36 -14.85 -12.82 6.06
N ASP A 37 -16.07 -13.28 6.36
CA ASP A 37 -17.29 -12.71 5.76
C ASP A 37 -17.43 -11.21 6.05
N ALA A 38 -17.02 -10.77 7.24
CA ALA A 38 -17.02 -9.36 7.61
C ALA A 38 -16.03 -8.53 6.76
N GLN A 39 -14.87 -9.09 6.42
CA GLN A 39 -13.91 -8.41 5.54
C GLN A 39 -14.42 -8.33 4.11
N LYS A 40 -15.03 -9.40 3.59
CA LYS A 40 -15.65 -9.38 2.25
C LYS A 40 -16.74 -8.32 2.16
N ALA A 41 -17.66 -8.31 3.13
CA ALA A 41 -18.73 -7.33 3.17
C ALA A 41 -18.22 -5.88 3.24
N GLU A 42 -17.12 -5.63 3.96
CA GLU A 42 -16.50 -4.30 4.02
C GLU A 42 -15.84 -3.90 2.68
N LEU A 43 -15.24 -4.85 1.97
CA LEU A 43 -14.67 -4.58 0.65
C LEU A 43 -15.77 -4.28 -0.37
N ASP A 44 -16.84 -5.08 -0.40
CA ASP A 44 -17.99 -4.87 -1.27
C ASP A 44 -18.61 -3.47 -1.02
N ARG A 45 -18.82 -3.11 0.26
CA ARG A 45 -19.32 -1.78 0.63
C ARG A 45 -18.43 -0.64 0.13
N ARG A 46 -17.11 -0.80 0.18
CA ARG A 46 -16.16 0.23 -0.29
C ARG A 46 -16.10 0.33 -1.81
N LEU A 47 -16.28 -0.80 -2.51
CA LEU A 47 -16.37 -0.81 -3.96
C LEU A 47 -17.64 -0.07 -4.41
N ASP A 48 -18.80 -0.37 -3.82
CA ASP A 48 -20.06 0.31 -4.11
C ASP A 48 -19.97 1.83 -3.87
N ASP A 49 -19.32 2.24 -2.78
CA ASP A 49 -19.12 3.66 -2.43
C ASP A 49 -18.22 4.36 -3.46
N LEU A 50 -17.15 3.69 -3.91
CA LEU A 50 -16.26 4.22 -4.94
C LEU A 50 -16.95 4.35 -6.31
N GLU A 51 -17.79 3.38 -6.68
CA GLU A 51 -18.57 3.43 -7.92
C GLU A 51 -19.57 4.60 -7.91
N GLN A 52 -20.20 4.88 -6.76
CA GLN A 52 -21.13 5.99 -6.60
C GLN A 52 -20.42 7.35 -6.48
N HIS A 53 -19.18 7.35 -5.98
CA HIS A 53 -18.41 8.56 -5.70
C HIS A 53 -16.98 8.44 -6.27
N PRO A 54 -16.80 8.45 -7.61
CA PRO A 54 -15.50 8.27 -8.23
C PRO A 54 -14.49 9.37 -7.87
N ASP A 55 -14.99 10.55 -7.48
CA ASP A 55 -14.18 11.70 -7.06
C ASP A 55 -13.95 11.77 -5.53
N ALA A 56 -14.36 10.74 -4.77
CA ALA A 56 -14.14 10.69 -3.31
C ALA A 56 -12.66 10.52 -2.93
N GLY A 57 -11.80 10.17 -3.89
CA GLY A 57 -10.37 10.08 -3.71
C GLY A 57 -9.68 11.44 -3.61
N GLU A 58 -8.55 11.48 -2.91
CA GLU A 58 -7.66 12.63 -2.92
C GLU A 58 -6.45 12.36 -3.83
N PRO A 59 -6.02 13.33 -4.66
CA PRO A 59 -4.80 13.19 -5.44
C PRO A 59 -3.60 12.87 -4.55
N TRP A 60 -2.71 12.00 -5.03
CA TRP A 60 -1.55 11.54 -4.26
C TRP A 60 -0.71 12.70 -3.69
N GLU A 61 -0.48 13.76 -4.46
CA GLU A 61 0.31 14.91 -4.00
C GLU A 61 -0.31 15.62 -2.79
N VAL A 62 -1.64 15.67 -2.71
CA VAL A 62 -2.37 16.25 -1.56
C VAL A 62 -2.16 15.37 -0.31
N VAL A 63 -2.34 14.06 -0.45
CA VAL A 63 -2.14 13.09 0.63
C VAL A 63 -0.68 13.12 1.10
N ARG A 64 0.27 13.10 0.17
CA ARG A 64 1.72 13.15 0.43
C ARG A 64 2.12 14.42 1.16
N ALA A 65 1.62 15.58 0.74
CA ALA A 65 1.88 16.85 1.42
C ALA A 65 1.34 16.85 2.85
N ARG A 66 0.11 16.35 3.05
CA ARG A 66 -0.50 16.21 4.38
C ARG A 66 0.29 15.29 5.30
N LEU A 67 0.77 14.15 4.80
CA LEU A 67 1.57 13.20 5.57
C LEU A 67 2.93 13.78 5.96
N HIS A 68 3.64 14.44 5.05
CA HIS A 68 4.90 15.13 5.38
C HIS A 68 4.70 16.22 6.43
N GLY A 69 3.61 17.00 6.34
CA GLY A 69 3.28 18.02 7.33
C GLY A 69 2.91 17.44 8.71
N ARG A 70 2.48 16.17 8.80
CA ARG A 70 2.27 15.49 10.09
C ARG A 70 3.58 15.00 10.69
N LEU A 71 4.48 14.46 9.87
CA LEU A 71 5.79 14.00 10.32
C LEU A 71 6.63 15.16 10.89
N LYS A 72 6.61 16.33 10.25
CA LYS A 72 7.32 17.54 10.73
C LYS A 72 6.78 18.16 12.02
N ARG A 73 5.57 17.78 12.47
CA ARG A 73 4.96 18.29 13.71
C ARG A 73 5.20 17.39 14.92
N GLY A 74 5.79 16.22 14.70
CA GLY A 74 6.17 15.27 15.76
C GLY A 74 7.65 15.35 16.16
N GLU A 75 8.42 16.26 15.54
CA GLU A 75 9.78 16.69 15.93
C GLU A 75 9.70 18.00 16.72
#